data_AF-A0A4Q2Y0G5-F1
#
_entry.id   AF-A0A4Q2Y0G5-F1
#
_cell.length_a   1.000
_cell.length_b   1.000
_cell.length_c   1.000
_cell.angle_alpha   90.00
_cell.angle_beta   90.00
_cell.angle_gamma   90.00
#
_symmetry.space_group_name_H-M   'P 1'
#
loop_
_entity.id
_entity.type
_entity.pdbx_description
1 polymer ?
#
loop_
_entity_poly.entity_id
_entity_poly.type
_entity_poly.pdbx_seq_one_letter_code
_entity_poly.pdbx_strand_id
1 'polypeptide(L)'
;APSGGELDPMIGNIRTFSDEFNTASKDTLTYWLNIRTFSEAPADYATLAAKITSVIGQAKTAWGAQVQARTGKTFEEGFVAPMLAKHGIDLNNLESLAKLDAYSRQMFFLDWYDQLTEYSGLDHVDHWMKEINWTPKLTQVQGSGADSVIGLIDFYSANDPDVKSKLIYSGGISNVDNGHGVAVLSLMVASHDGRGVMGIAPNAKIAAYNPFDASQTADWAAVRMGITEVTKRGAAVVNLSLGVPGWTLHPDWQTVLKSKEVDAVKNKTIFVIAAGNDGITQTQNINMKDAFDTTFIVVGSVGPDGKISDFSNRPGTACLLDGDTCKYSSKIEESGLLMNRFIVAPGEFILVSDGKGGVTRMSGTSFAAPLVSGTIALIHDRWPWLKNYPRDVAKAILGSAKDLGAPGVDPVYGVGMLDVEAAQSALDFNKLKYYLVDPTKRTDTTVTGTTTSTAVPAGAVEVKMDALRTTGIQSAWVSKDMYFSAFEDLLKAKRDFLIPLSSRLVGTQRNGEYFQEFVYNRFMSWLGGGASPVAGAAPFGRGFSDLNSTPVYGVNGWAVSMTGKLLNREPGIGNYYRPRLQSSVAVESPSGKVAFSFGHGDGAVFLGGQQESQ
;
A
#
# COMPACT_ATOMS: atom_id res chain seq x y z
N ALA A 1 17.86 12.61 -9.25
CA ALA A 1 16.76 13.38 -9.89
C ALA A 1 16.27 12.57 -11.07
N PRO A 2 14.95 12.30 -11.20
CA PRO A 2 14.46 11.41 -12.24
C PRO A 2 14.98 11.88 -13.60
N SER A 3 15.69 10.99 -14.28
CA SER A 3 16.24 11.23 -15.59
C SER A 3 15.10 11.26 -16.60
N GLY A 4 14.70 12.48 -16.98
CA GLY A 4 13.78 12.72 -18.08
C GLY A 4 12.35 12.99 -17.66
N GLY A 5 12.10 14.18 -17.08
CA GLY A 5 11.01 15.10 -17.44
C GLY A 5 9.55 14.62 -17.56
N GLU A 6 9.21 13.37 -17.25
CA GLU A 6 7.86 12.84 -17.37
C GLU A 6 7.28 12.62 -15.96
N LEU A 7 6.55 13.64 -15.47
CA LEU A 7 5.52 13.47 -14.45
C LEU A 7 4.24 12.82 -15.01
N ASP A 8 4.21 12.52 -16.32
CA ASP A 8 3.10 11.84 -17.00
C ASP A 8 2.73 10.47 -16.39
N PRO A 9 3.65 9.66 -15.79
CA PRO A 9 3.26 8.45 -15.08
C PRO A 9 2.43 8.73 -13.81
N MET A 10 2.62 9.89 -13.17
CA MET A 10 1.87 10.31 -11.97
C MET A 10 0.55 11.00 -12.31
N ILE A 11 0.48 11.71 -13.43
CA ILE A 11 -0.70 12.51 -13.82
C ILE A 11 -1.60 11.77 -14.82
N GLY A 12 -1.06 10.88 -15.65
CA GLY A 12 -1.67 10.37 -16.87
C GLY A 12 -2.90 9.47 -16.74
N ASN A 13 -3.46 9.27 -15.54
CA ASN A 13 -4.74 8.57 -15.37
C ASN A 13 -5.51 8.90 -14.08
N ILE A 14 -5.12 9.91 -13.30
CA ILE A 14 -5.90 10.31 -12.11
C ILE A 14 -6.97 11.32 -12.55
N ARG A 15 -8.12 10.79 -13.02
CA ARG A 15 -9.27 11.53 -13.57
C ARG A 15 -10.06 12.33 -12.52
N THR A 16 -9.38 13.11 -11.69
CA THR A 16 -10.04 13.98 -10.69
C THR A 16 -10.44 15.34 -11.28
N PHE A 17 -9.77 15.77 -12.35
CA PHE A 17 -10.01 17.04 -13.04
C PHE A 17 -10.49 16.83 -14.47
N SER A 18 -11.19 17.82 -15.04
CA SER A 18 -11.54 17.83 -16.46
C SER A 18 -10.30 17.73 -17.35
N ASP A 19 -10.42 17.04 -18.49
CA ASP A 19 -9.34 16.93 -19.49
C ASP A 19 -8.80 18.30 -19.92
N GLU A 20 -9.65 19.33 -19.95
CA GLU A 20 -9.28 20.71 -20.29
C GLU A 20 -8.32 21.34 -19.27
N PHE A 21 -8.62 21.23 -17.97
CA PHE A 21 -7.76 21.74 -16.89
C PHE A 21 -6.38 21.05 -16.86
N ASN A 22 -6.36 19.73 -17.06
CA ASN A 22 -5.13 18.96 -17.12
C ASN A 22 -4.29 19.37 -18.34
N THR A 23 -4.93 19.56 -19.49
CA THR A 23 -4.27 20.02 -20.72
C THR A 23 -3.69 21.42 -20.52
N ALA A 24 -4.45 22.37 -19.98
CA ALA A 24 -3.99 23.74 -19.75
C ALA A 24 -2.80 23.80 -18.77
N SER A 25 -2.83 22.98 -17.72
CA SER A 25 -1.72 22.88 -16.75
C SER A 25 -0.47 22.28 -17.39
N LYS A 26 -0.61 21.20 -18.17
CA LYS A 26 0.48 20.56 -18.91
C LYS A 26 1.10 21.51 -19.93
N ASP A 27 0.29 22.18 -20.74
CA ASP A 27 0.74 23.14 -21.74
C ASP A 27 1.45 24.34 -21.11
N THR A 28 0.97 24.80 -19.95
CA THR A 28 1.61 25.91 -19.21
C THR A 28 2.96 25.49 -18.65
N LEU A 29 3.06 24.30 -18.06
CA LEU A 29 4.33 23.74 -17.58
C LEU A 29 5.32 23.54 -18.72
N THR A 30 4.89 22.91 -19.83
CA THR A 30 5.73 22.74 -21.02
C THR A 30 6.21 24.07 -21.55
N TYR A 31 5.34 25.09 -21.61
CA TYR A 31 5.76 26.44 -21.99
C TYR A 31 6.83 26.97 -21.04
N TRP A 32 6.61 26.92 -19.72
CA TRP A 32 7.55 27.42 -18.71
C TRP A 32 8.92 26.74 -18.76
N LEU A 33 8.96 25.42 -18.98
CA LEU A 33 10.20 24.66 -19.09
C LEU A 33 11.04 25.05 -20.31
N ASN A 34 10.42 25.62 -21.35
CA ASN A 34 11.08 26.00 -22.61
C ASN A 34 11.41 27.51 -22.70
N ILE A 35 11.01 28.32 -21.71
CA ILE A 35 11.37 29.75 -21.70
C ILE A 35 12.86 29.90 -21.41
N ARG A 36 13.51 30.81 -22.15
CA ARG A 36 14.91 31.22 -21.93
C ARG A 36 15.05 32.06 -20.65
N THR A 37 16.23 32.60 -20.39
CA THR A 37 16.46 33.45 -19.22
C THR A 37 15.58 34.70 -19.25
N PHE A 38 15.24 35.24 -18.08
CA PHE A 38 14.39 36.45 -17.97
C PHE A 38 14.97 37.65 -18.73
N SER A 39 16.29 37.82 -18.70
CA SER A 39 17.00 38.89 -19.43
C SER A 39 16.87 38.76 -20.95
N GLU A 40 16.73 37.54 -21.47
CA GLU A 40 16.63 37.28 -22.90
C GLU A 40 15.19 37.36 -23.42
N ALA A 41 14.20 37.06 -22.58
CA ALA A 41 12.81 36.89 -23.01
C ALA A 41 11.77 37.37 -21.99
N PRO A 42 11.78 38.64 -21.55
CA PRO A 42 10.84 39.14 -20.53
C PRO A 42 9.36 39.08 -20.98
N ALA A 43 9.09 39.19 -22.29
CA ALA A 43 7.74 39.07 -22.84
C ALA A 43 7.16 37.65 -22.72
N ASP A 44 8.01 36.62 -22.75
CA ASP A 44 7.58 35.22 -22.57
C ASP A 44 7.13 34.97 -21.13
N TYR A 45 7.77 35.63 -20.14
CA TYR A 45 7.34 35.55 -18.75
C TYR A 45 6.01 36.28 -18.50
N ALA A 46 5.71 37.35 -19.24
CA ALA A 46 4.38 37.97 -19.21
C ALA A 46 3.31 37.01 -19.78
N THR A 47 3.65 36.31 -20.87
CA THR A 47 2.80 35.28 -21.46
C THR A 47 2.58 34.11 -20.50
N LEU A 48 3.63 33.69 -19.79
CA LEU A 48 3.55 32.66 -18.74
C LEU A 48 2.63 33.09 -17.59
N ALA A 49 2.77 34.31 -17.07
CA ALA A 49 1.91 34.82 -16.02
C ALA A 49 0.43 34.85 -16.44
N ALA A 50 0.15 35.21 -17.70
CA ALA A 50 -1.20 35.12 -18.26
C ALA A 50 -1.71 33.68 -18.34
N LYS A 51 -0.86 32.72 -18.75
CA LYS A 51 -1.21 31.28 -18.75
C LYS A 51 -1.51 30.77 -17.36
N ILE A 52 -0.66 31.09 -16.36
CA ILE A 52 -0.90 30.72 -14.95
C ILE A 52 -2.22 31.34 -14.46
N THR A 53 -2.48 32.60 -14.78
CA THR A 53 -3.75 33.27 -14.43
C THR A 53 -4.96 32.57 -15.06
N SER A 54 -4.83 32.07 -16.29
CA SER A 54 -5.87 31.25 -16.94
C SER A 54 -6.09 29.92 -16.20
N VAL A 55 -5.03 29.22 -15.79
CA VAL A 55 -5.13 27.99 -14.99
C VAL A 55 -5.83 28.27 -13.66
N ILE A 56 -5.49 29.38 -12.99
CA ILE A 56 -6.16 29.84 -11.75
C ILE A 56 -7.67 30.06 -12.00
N GLY A 57 -8.03 30.73 -13.09
CA GLY A 57 -9.43 30.99 -13.43
C GLY A 57 -10.25 29.73 -13.69
N GLN A 58 -9.65 28.75 -14.39
CA GLN A 58 -10.28 27.44 -14.61
C GLN A 58 -10.45 26.68 -13.29
N ALA A 59 -9.41 26.64 -12.44
CA ALA A 59 -9.48 26.02 -11.13
C ALA A 59 -10.56 26.67 -10.24
N LYS A 60 -10.64 28.00 -10.24
CA LYS A 60 -11.67 28.75 -9.50
C LYS A 60 -13.08 28.37 -9.95
N THR A 61 -13.29 28.22 -11.26
CA THR A 61 -14.59 27.83 -11.82
C THR A 61 -15.00 26.43 -11.35
N ALA A 62 -14.04 25.50 -11.26
CA ALA A 62 -14.30 24.13 -10.84
C ALA A 62 -14.40 23.96 -9.30
N TRP A 63 -13.60 24.68 -8.52
CA TRP A 63 -13.34 24.40 -7.11
C TRP A 63 -13.64 25.55 -6.16
N GLY A 64 -13.94 26.74 -6.67
CA GLY A 64 -14.09 27.95 -5.84
C GLY A 64 -15.15 27.81 -4.77
N ALA A 65 -16.28 27.17 -5.08
CA ALA A 65 -17.37 26.93 -4.12
C ALA A 65 -16.95 25.95 -3.01
N GLN A 66 -16.22 24.89 -3.34
CA GLN A 66 -15.77 23.86 -2.42
C GLN A 66 -14.67 24.40 -1.50
N VAL A 67 -13.73 25.18 -2.04
CA VAL A 67 -12.72 25.91 -1.25
C VAL A 67 -13.38 26.88 -0.28
N GLN A 68 -14.36 27.66 -0.75
CA GLN A 68 -15.09 28.59 0.12
C GLN A 68 -15.88 27.89 1.21
N ALA A 69 -16.58 26.80 0.87
CA ALA A 69 -17.34 26.01 1.83
C ALA A 69 -16.44 25.40 2.92
N ARG A 70 -15.21 24.97 2.58
CA ARG A 70 -14.29 24.33 3.53
C ARG A 70 -13.48 25.33 4.35
N THR A 71 -13.03 26.43 3.74
CA THR A 71 -12.10 27.38 4.39
C THR A 71 -12.79 28.62 4.96
N GLY A 72 -14.01 28.92 4.52
CA GLY A 72 -14.69 30.19 4.79
C GLY A 72 -14.08 31.39 4.05
N LYS A 73 -13.08 31.18 3.20
CA LYS A 73 -12.35 32.22 2.46
C LYS A 73 -12.67 32.18 0.98
N THR A 74 -12.36 33.25 0.24
CA THR A 74 -12.42 33.22 -1.23
C THR A 74 -11.41 32.21 -1.79
N PHE A 75 -11.58 31.78 -3.06
CA PHE A 75 -10.61 30.89 -3.71
C PHE A 75 -9.20 31.48 -3.73
N GLU A 76 -9.11 32.80 -3.95
CA GLU A 76 -7.86 33.54 -3.93
C GLU A 76 -7.17 33.50 -2.55
N GLU A 77 -7.90 33.78 -1.47
CA GLU A 77 -7.34 33.82 -0.11
C GLU A 77 -7.13 32.44 0.51
N GLY A 78 -8.01 31.49 0.19
CA GLY A 78 -8.03 30.16 0.76
C GLY A 78 -7.08 29.18 0.07
N PHE A 79 -6.77 29.40 -1.21
CA PHE A 79 -6.00 28.46 -2.01
C PHE A 79 -4.86 29.12 -2.81
N VAL A 80 -5.17 30.11 -3.66
CA VAL A 80 -4.18 30.67 -4.61
C VAL A 80 -3.03 31.37 -3.89
N ALA A 81 -3.32 32.29 -2.97
CA ALA A 81 -2.29 33.05 -2.28
C ALA A 81 -1.34 32.16 -1.45
N PRO A 82 -1.82 31.19 -0.63
CA PRO A 82 -0.96 30.22 0.03
C PRO A 82 -0.10 29.41 -0.95
N MET A 83 -0.68 28.97 -2.09
CA MET A 83 0.03 28.18 -3.09
C MET A 83 1.14 28.98 -3.78
N LEU A 84 0.86 30.20 -4.23
CA LEU A 84 1.87 31.07 -4.83
C LEU A 84 2.98 31.43 -3.82
N ALA A 85 2.60 31.73 -2.57
CA ALA A 85 3.55 32.01 -1.50
C ALA A 85 4.47 30.81 -1.21
N LYS A 86 3.93 29.58 -1.18
CA LYS A 86 4.71 28.33 -0.97
C LYS A 86 5.86 28.19 -1.96
N HIS A 87 5.64 28.60 -3.22
CA HIS A 87 6.63 28.49 -4.30
C HIS A 87 7.38 29.81 -4.58
N GLY A 88 7.18 30.86 -3.78
CA GLY A 88 7.82 32.15 -3.98
C GLY A 88 7.42 32.85 -5.28
N ILE A 89 6.20 32.60 -5.77
CA ILE A 89 5.67 33.18 -7.01
C ILE A 89 4.89 34.45 -6.69
N ASP A 90 5.21 35.54 -7.40
CA ASP A 90 4.45 36.77 -7.44
C ASP A 90 4.12 37.10 -8.91
N LEU A 91 2.86 37.00 -9.30
CA LEU A 91 2.43 37.24 -10.67
C LEU A 91 2.53 38.72 -11.10
N ASN A 92 2.73 39.65 -10.15
CA ASN A 92 3.02 41.05 -10.44
C ASN A 92 4.53 41.32 -10.59
N ASN A 93 5.37 40.38 -10.17
CA ASN A 93 6.82 40.43 -10.32
C ASN A 93 7.30 39.25 -11.16
N LEU A 94 7.29 39.40 -12.48
CA LEU A 94 7.60 38.32 -13.44
C LEU A 94 8.99 37.70 -13.25
N GLU A 95 9.93 38.41 -12.64
CA GLU A 95 11.25 37.85 -12.31
C GLU A 95 11.15 36.72 -11.28
N SER A 96 10.12 36.71 -10.42
CA SER A 96 9.89 35.62 -9.48
C SER A 96 9.70 34.27 -10.21
N LEU A 97 9.01 34.27 -11.35
CA LEU A 97 8.78 33.08 -12.17
C LEU A 97 10.08 32.54 -12.79
N ALA A 98 11.06 33.41 -13.03
CA ALA A 98 12.34 33.02 -13.60
C ALA A 98 13.29 32.39 -12.57
N LYS A 99 13.13 32.72 -11.28
CA LYS A 99 13.96 32.21 -10.18
C LYS A 99 13.76 30.74 -9.89
N LEU A 100 12.61 30.17 -10.27
CA LEU A 100 12.33 28.76 -10.08
C LEU A 100 13.13 27.92 -11.09
N ASP A 101 13.82 26.90 -10.60
CA ASP A 101 14.46 25.88 -11.43
C ASP A 101 13.43 24.90 -12.02
N ALA A 102 13.87 24.02 -12.92
CA ALA A 102 12.98 23.09 -13.60
C ALA A 102 12.21 22.16 -12.64
N TYR A 103 12.82 21.80 -11.51
CA TYR A 103 12.20 20.98 -10.47
C TYR A 103 11.10 21.75 -9.73
N SER A 104 11.39 22.97 -9.27
CA SER A 104 10.46 23.81 -8.53
C SER A 104 9.23 24.18 -9.36
N ARG A 105 9.41 24.39 -10.68
CA ARG A 105 8.32 24.61 -11.64
C ARG A 105 7.37 23.42 -11.72
N GLN A 106 7.92 22.21 -11.73
CA GLN A 106 7.15 20.97 -11.76
C GLN A 106 6.42 20.74 -10.42
N MET A 107 7.12 20.93 -9.31
CA MET A 107 6.53 20.81 -7.97
C MET A 107 5.39 21.78 -7.74
N PHE A 108 5.42 22.99 -8.32
CA PHE A 108 4.29 23.92 -8.27
C PHE A 108 3.02 23.30 -8.84
N PHE A 109 3.08 22.68 -10.03
CA PHE A 109 1.89 22.05 -10.63
C PHE A 109 1.46 20.76 -9.91
N LEU A 110 2.42 20.00 -9.38
CA LEU A 110 2.11 18.81 -8.59
C LEU A 110 1.43 19.18 -7.26
N ASP A 111 1.98 20.13 -6.52
CA ASP A 111 1.39 20.62 -5.28
C ASP A 111 0.03 21.29 -5.54
N TRP A 112 -0.10 22.00 -6.67
CA TRP A 112 -1.38 22.57 -7.11
C TRP A 112 -2.45 21.49 -7.28
N TYR A 113 -2.10 20.39 -7.96
CA TYR A 113 -2.98 19.23 -8.16
C TYR A 113 -3.33 18.55 -6.83
N ASP A 114 -2.30 18.24 -6.03
CA ASP A 114 -2.46 17.52 -4.77
C ASP A 114 -3.35 18.35 -3.81
N GLN A 115 -3.06 19.63 -3.61
CA GLN A 115 -3.87 20.44 -2.68
C GLN A 115 -5.29 20.71 -3.18
N LEU A 116 -5.54 20.80 -4.50
CA LEU A 116 -6.91 20.94 -5.00
C LEU A 116 -7.76 19.69 -4.75
N THR A 117 -7.15 18.51 -4.82
CA THR A 117 -7.85 17.23 -4.63
C THR A 117 -8.39 17.10 -3.21
N GLU A 118 -7.84 17.80 -2.23
CA GLU A 118 -8.42 17.87 -0.87
C GLU A 118 -9.87 18.39 -0.89
N TYR A 119 -10.25 19.23 -1.85
CA TYR A 119 -11.61 19.78 -1.96
C TYR A 119 -12.57 18.90 -2.75
N SER A 120 -12.12 17.73 -3.21
CA SER A 120 -12.93 16.79 -4.02
C SER A 120 -13.93 15.95 -3.22
N GLY A 121 -13.69 15.78 -1.91
CA GLY A 121 -14.45 14.82 -1.10
C GLY A 121 -14.08 13.35 -1.37
N LEU A 122 -12.93 13.14 -2.01
CA LEU A 122 -12.31 11.84 -2.27
C LEU A 122 -10.94 11.78 -1.57
N ASP A 123 -10.60 10.62 -1.05
CA ASP A 123 -9.23 10.34 -0.60
C ASP A 123 -8.30 10.27 -1.80
N HIS A 124 -7.05 10.67 -1.59
CA HIS A 124 -6.05 10.71 -2.64
C HIS A 124 -5.57 9.32 -3.03
N VAL A 125 -5.60 9.07 -4.34
CA VAL A 125 -4.91 7.93 -4.94
C VAL A 125 -3.47 8.34 -5.24
N ASP A 126 -2.53 7.49 -4.87
CA ASP A 126 -1.11 7.70 -5.17
C ASP A 126 -0.47 6.52 -5.90
N HIS A 127 0.64 6.77 -6.59
CA HIS A 127 1.31 5.81 -7.48
C HIS A 127 1.70 4.51 -6.76
N TRP A 128 2.09 4.59 -5.49
CA TRP A 128 2.54 3.44 -4.72
C TRP A 128 1.47 2.37 -4.59
N MET A 129 0.18 2.76 -4.54
CA MET A 129 -0.95 1.85 -4.34
C MET A 129 -0.99 0.80 -5.44
N LYS A 130 -0.86 1.27 -6.70
CA LYS A 130 -0.82 0.39 -7.87
C LYS A 130 0.43 -0.47 -7.87
N GLU A 131 1.60 0.11 -7.57
CA GLU A 131 2.87 -0.61 -7.68
C GLU A 131 2.97 -1.80 -6.72
N ILE A 132 2.36 -1.70 -5.53
CA ILE A 132 2.33 -2.80 -4.55
C ILE A 132 1.07 -3.67 -4.60
N ASN A 133 0.22 -3.50 -5.63
CA ASN A 133 -1.10 -4.15 -5.73
C ASN A 133 -1.96 -3.95 -4.46
N TRP A 134 -2.05 -2.72 -3.96
CA TRP A 134 -2.97 -2.35 -2.89
C TRP A 134 -4.09 -1.46 -3.41
N THR A 135 -5.31 -1.70 -2.95
CA THR A 135 -6.46 -0.82 -3.20
C THR A 135 -7.30 -0.67 -1.93
N PRO A 136 -8.08 0.41 -1.78
CA PRO A 136 -9.01 0.55 -0.66
C PRO A 136 -10.01 -0.61 -0.59
N LYS A 137 -10.36 -1.20 -1.74
CA LYS A 137 -11.26 -2.35 -1.82
C LYS A 137 -10.71 -3.54 -1.05
N LEU A 138 -9.39 -3.75 -1.06
CA LEU A 138 -8.74 -4.81 -0.30
C LEU A 138 -9.11 -4.75 1.18
N THR A 139 -9.17 -3.54 1.74
CA THR A 139 -9.51 -3.34 3.17
C THR A 139 -10.96 -3.70 3.52
N GLN A 140 -11.85 -3.68 2.52
CA GLN A 140 -13.25 -4.08 2.68
C GLN A 140 -13.43 -5.60 2.60
N VAL A 141 -12.51 -6.33 1.95
CA VAL A 141 -12.65 -7.77 1.67
C VAL A 141 -11.71 -8.65 2.48
N GLN A 142 -10.51 -8.18 2.83
CA GLN A 142 -9.50 -8.94 3.59
C GLN A 142 -9.39 -8.52 5.05
N GLY A 143 -10.02 -7.42 5.44
CA GLY A 143 -9.87 -6.79 6.75
C GLY A 143 -9.22 -5.42 6.63
N SER A 144 -9.49 -4.55 7.61
CA SER A 144 -9.03 -3.16 7.62
C SER A 144 -7.90 -2.90 8.62
N GLY A 145 -7.35 -3.96 9.20
CA GLY A 145 -6.35 -3.89 10.27
C GLY A 145 -6.96 -3.79 11.66
N ALA A 146 -8.28 -3.93 11.83
CA ALA A 146 -9.00 -3.58 13.05
C ALA A 146 -8.52 -4.34 14.30
N ASP A 147 -8.07 -5.58 14.13
CA ASP A 147 -7.55 -6.41 15.22
C ASP A 147 -6.06 -6.20 15.49
N SER A 148 -5.38 -5.34 14.73
CA SER A 148 -3.93 -5.15 14.78
C SER A 148 -3.53 -3.88 15.54
N VAL A 149 -2.40 -3.98 16.26
CA VAL A 149 -1.71 -2.83 16.84
C VAL A 149 -0.34 -2.72 16.16
N ILE A 150 -0.03 -1.56 15.60
CA ILE A 150 1.26 -1.21 15.03
C ILE A 150 1.99 -0.29 16.01
N GLY A 151 3.23 -0.64 16.34
CA GLY A 151 4.14 0.23 17.07
C GLY A 151 4.87 1.17 16.11
N LEU A 152 4.90 2.47 16.40
CA LEU A 152 5.73 3.44 15.69
C LEU A 152 6.85 3.92 16.61
N ILE A 153 8.10 3.80 16.14
CA ILE A 153 9.26 4.40 16.80
C ILE A 153 9.78 5.52 15.88
N ASP A 154 9.30 6.75 16.12
CA ASP A 154 9.50 7.93 15.27
C ASP A 154 9.16 9.23 16.03
N PHE A 155 9.48 10.39 15.48
CA PHE A 155 8.85 11.67 15.85
C PHE A 155 7.34 11.53 15.77
N TYR A 156 6.58 12.13 16.68
CA TYR A 156 5.14 11.96 16.63
C TYR A 156 4.36 13.13 17.24
N SER A 157 3.28 13.51 16.54
CA SER A 157 2.26 14.46 17.00
C SER A 157 0.86 13.90 16.80
N ALA A 158 0.00 14.11 17.79
CA ALA A 158 -1.36 13.58 17.85
C ALA A 158 -2.44 14.44 17.21
N ASN A 159 -2.05 15.53 16.53
CA ASN A 159 -3.01 16.55 16.12
C ASN A 159 -3.63 16.31 14.73
N ASP A 160 -3.06 15.39 13.96
CA ASP A 160 -3.50 15.11 12.61
C ASP A 160 -4.88 14.44 12.57
N PRO A 161 -5.85 15.00 11.82
CA PRO A 161 -7.22 14.52 11.80
C PRO A 161 -7.37 13.09 11.26
N ASP A 162 -6.52 12.67 10.32
CA ASP A 162 -6.68 11.41 9.58
C ASP A 162 -6.17 10.22 10.40
N VAL A 163 -5.21 10.45 11.30
CA VAL A 163 -4.58 9.39 12.11
C VAL A 163 -4.92 9.45 13.61
N LYS A 164 -5.26 10.61 14.18
CA LYS A 164 -5.42 10.78 15.65
C LYS A 164 -6.35 9.78 16.31
N SER A 165 -7.42 9.38 15.62
CA SER A 165 -8.43 8.45 16.15
C SER A 165 -7.91 7.02 16.33
N LYS A 166 -6.77 6.70 15.71
CA LYS A 166 -6.14 5.37 15.72
C LYS A 166 -5.14 5.21 16.85
N LEU A 167 -4.74 6.29 17.51
CA LEU A 167 -3.71 6.27 18.54
C LEU A 167 -4.27 5.85 19.88
N ILE A 168 -3.76 4.72 20.37
CA ILE A 168 -4.05 4.22 21.71
C ILE A 168 -2.97 4.61 22.72
N TYR A 169 -1.83 5.10 22.22
CA TYR A 169 -0.74 5.61 23.04
C TYR A 169 0.20 6.50 22.24
N SER A 170 0.70 7.53 22.92
CA SER A 170 1.83 8.33 22.49
C SER A 170 2.72 8.64 23.70
N GLY A 171 4.02 8.46 23.56
CA GLY A 171 5.02 8.86 24.55
C GLY A 171 6.37 9.11 23.91
N GLY A 172 7.40 9.31 24.71
CA GLY A 172 8.76 9.51 24.20
C GLY A 172 9.68 10.14 25.23
N ILE A 173 10.95 10.27 24.85
CA ILE A 173 11.95 10.98 25.68
C ILE A 173 11.85 12.50 25.52
N SER A 174 11.17 12.97 24.48
CA SER A 174 10.92 14.39 24.22
C SER A 174 9.60 14.60 23.46
N ASN A 175 9.17 15.86 23.37
CA ASN A 175 8.02 16.29 22.56
C ASN A 175 8.45 16.90 21.20
N VAL A 176 9.69 16.63 20.77
CA VAL A 176 10.19 17.14 19.48
C VAL A 176 9.43 16.47 18.37
N ASP A 177 8.92 17.27 17.44
CA ASP A 177 8.22 16.81 16.27
C ASP A 177 8.62 17.68 15.07
N ASN A 178 8.88 17.03 13.94
CA ASN A 178 9.21 17.66 12.67
C ASN A 178 8.21 17.24 11.56
N GLY A 179 7.13 16.54 11.92
CA GLY A 179 6.12 16.04 10.99
C GLY A 179 6.47 14.70 10.33
N HIS A 180 7.67 14.16 10.57
CA HIS A 180 8.10 12.92 9.91
C HIS A 180 7.24 11.72 10.28
N GLY A 181 7.05 11.43 11.58
CA GLY A 181 6.31 10.22 11.94
C GLY A 181 4.79 10.32 11.73
N VAL A 182 4.21 11.53 11.64
CA VAL A 182 2.81 11.65 11.21
C VAL A 182 2.66 11.35 9.71
N ALA A 183 3.62 11.79 8.88
CA ALA A 183 3.69 11.40 7.49
C ALA A 183 3.85 9.87 7.34
N VAL A 184 4.73 9.24 8.13
CA VAL A 184 4.90 7.78 8.18
C VAL A 184 3.60 7.07 8.62
N LEU A 185 2.91 7.60 9.64
CA LEU A 185 1.64 7.04 10.11
C LEU A 185 0.54 7.12 9.05
N SER A 186 0.51 8.20 8.27
CA SER A 186 -0.53 8.40 7.26
C SER A 186 -0.56 7.25 6.24
N LEU A 187 0.61 6.72 5.86
CA LEU A 187 0.73 5.56 4.97
C LEU A 187 0.27 4.24 5.61
N MET A 188 0.33 4.13 6.95
CA MET A 188 -0.11 2.93 7.65
C MET A 188 -1.61 2.95 7.93
N VAL A 189 -2.15 4.07 8.43
CA VAL A 189 -3.46 4.10 9.10
C VAL A 189 -4.32 5.33 8.80
N ALA A 190 -3.96 6.20 7.84
CA ALA A 190 -4.85 7.29 7.48
C ALA A 190 -6.24 6.76 7.11
N SER A 191 -7.26 7.43 7.61
CA SER A 191 -8.66 7.04 7.45
C SER A 191 -9.08 7.11 5.98
N HIS A 192 -10.03 6.27 5.57
CA HIS A 192 -10.65 6.37 4.24
C HIS A 192 -11.96 7.14 4.41
N ASP A 193 -11.89 8.47 4.41
CA ASP A 193 -13.00 9.36 4.81
C ASP A 193 -13.33 10.44 3.77
N GLY A 194 -12.75 10.34 2.58
CA GLY A 194 -12.90 11.29 1.49
C GLY A 194 -11.98 12.51 1.61
N ARG A 195 -10.87 12.40 2.34
CA ARG A 195 -9.92 13.50 2.57
C ARG A 195 -8.49 12.98 2.71
N GLY A 196 -7.54 13.82 2.32
CA GLY A 196 -6.13 13.51 2.56
C GLY A 196 -5.70 12.21 1.89
N VAL A 197 -4.80 11.48 2.53
CA VAL A 197 -4.21 10.25 2.00
C VAL A 197 -4.86 9.01 2.62
N MET A 198 -4.58 7.84 2.04
CA MET A 198 -5.10 6.57 2.54
C MET A 198 -4.01 5.71 3.17
N GLY A 199 -4.29 5.17 4.35
CA GLY A 199 -3.45 4.17 4.99
C GLY A 199 -3.74 2.77 4.48
N ILE A 200 -2.72 1.90 4.48
CA ILE A 200 -2.88 0.48 4.10
C ILE A 200 -3.87 -0.27 5.02
N ALA A 201 -3.82 0.02 6.33
CA ALA A 201 -4.60 -0.63 7.37
C ALA A 201 -5.36 0.44 8.19
N PRO A 202 -6.40 1.06 7.61
CA PRO A 202 -7.03 2.29 8.13
C PRO A 202 -7.70 2.13 9.50
N ASN A 203 -7.91 0.90 9.99
CA ASN A 203 -8.50 0.65 11.31
C ASN A 203 -7.53 -0.02 12.29
N ALA A 204 -6.26 -0.20 11.91
CA ALA A 204 -5.25 -0.61 12.87
C ALA A 204 -5.03 0.46 13.93
N LYS A 205 -4.74 0.00 15.16
CA LYS A 205 -4.41 0.87 16.29
C LYS A 205 -2.91 1.17 16.28
N ILE A 206 -2.54 2.35 16.77
CA ILE A 206 -1.16 2.80 16.85
C ILE A 206 -0.73 3.01 18.30
N ALA A 207 0.42 2.44 18.66
CA ALA A 207 1.20 2.86 19.81
C ALA A 207 2.45 3.58 19.31
N ALA A 208 2.56 4.89 19.52
CA ALA A 208 3.69 5.69 19.07
C ALA A 208 4.64 6.03 20.22
N TYR A 209 5.94 6.00 19.95
CA TYR A 209 6.98 6.41 20.87
C TYR A 209 8.06 7.21 20.16
N ASN A 210 8.37 8.40 20.67
CA ASN A 210 9.46 9.24 20.18
C ASN A 210 10.78 8.95 20.89
N PRO A 211 11.77 8.32 20.21
CA PRO A 211 13.08 8.06 20.78
C PRO A 211 14.06 9.24 20.60
N PHE A 212 13.66 10.32 19.92
CA PHE A 212 14.53 11.42 19.54
C PHE A 212 14.53 12.54 20.58
N ASP A 213 15.68 13.15 20.80
CA ASP A 213 15.85 14.31 21.66
C ASP A 213 15.77 15.64 20.90
N ALA A 214 16.08 16.77 21.56
CA ALA A 214 16.09 18.11 20.97
C ALA A 214 17.06 18.29 19.80
N SER A 215 18.08 17.42 19.68
CA SER A 215 19.01 17.40 18.55
C SER A 215 18.50 16.55 17.37
N GLN A 216 17.29 15.99 17.47
CA GLN A 216 16.71 15.07 16.49
C GLN A 216 17.53 13.78 16.32
N THR A 217 18.28 13.39 17.35
CA THR A 217 19.01 12.12 17.39
C THR A 217 18.44 11.21 18.47
N ALA A 218 18.61 9.91 18.30
CA ALA A 218 18.13 8.89 19.22
C ALA A 218 19.29 8.00 19.64
N ASP A 219 19.36 7.67 20.93
CA ASP A 219 20.27 6.64 21.42
C ASP A 219 19.58 5.26 21.44
N TRP A 220 20.39 4.20 21.48
CA TRP A 220 19.89 2.82 21.50
C TRP A 220 19.11 2.47 22.78
N ALA A 221 19.25 3.23 23.87
CA ALA A 221 18.46 3.01 25.08
C ALA A 221 17.02 3.53 24.89
N ALA A 222 16.86 4.72 24.30
CA ALA A 222 15.59 5.31 23.93
C ALA A 222 14.83 4.45 22.91
N VAL A 223 15.54 3.89 21.92
CA VAL A 223 14.94 2.94 20.96
C VAL A 223 14.42 1.68 21.68
N ARG A 224 15.22 1.06 22.58
CA ARG A 224 14.78 -0.11 23.36
C ARG A 224 13.59 0.20 24.28
N MET A 225 13.60 1.36 24.94
CA MET A 225 12.46 1.83 25.74
C MET A 225 11.21 1.99 24.87
N GLY A 226 11.35 2.58 23.69
CA GLY A 226 10.24 2.72 22.76
C GLY A 226 9.66 1.39 22.32
N ILE A 227 10.50 0.44 21.90
CA ILE A 227 10.07 -0.92 21.55
C ILE A 227 9.32 -1.56 22.73
N THR A 228 9.85 -1.42 23.95
CA THR A 228 9.22 -1.94 25.16
C THR A 228 7.84 -1.32 25.40
N GLU A 229 7.71 -0.01 25.26
CA GLU A 229 6.44 0.68 25.48
C GLU A 229 5.39 0.31 24.43
N VAL A 230 5.73 0.29 23.15
CA VAL A 230 4.74 -0.04 22.10
C VAL A 230 4.31 -1.51 22.17
N THR A 231 5.22 -2.44 22.48
CA THR A 231 4.89 -3.87 22.60
C THR A 231 4.09 -4.20 23.86
N LYS A 232 4.31 -3.51 24.98
CA LYS A 232 3.41 -3.58 26.17
C LYS A 232 1.96 -3.25 25.84
N ARG A 233 1.72 -2.47 24.77
CA ARG A 233 0.38 -2.06 24.30
C ARG A 233 -0.16 -2.97 23.20
N GLY A 234 0.50 -4.12 22.98
CA GLY A 234 0.05 -5.15 22.06
C GLY A 234 0.58 -5.02 20.64
N ALA A 235 1.56 -4.14 20.38
CA ALA A 235 2.16 -4.02 19.05
C ALA A 235 2.78 -5.36 18.59
N ALA A 236 2.16 -5.98 17.56
CA ALA A 236 2.64 -7.20 16.93
C ALA A 236 3.56 -6.93 15.72
N VAL A 237 3.61 -5.68 15.29
CA VAL A 237 4.54 -5.16 14.29
C VAL A 237 5.05 -3.81 14.78
N VAL A 238 6.34 -3.55 14.64
CA VAL A 238 6.99 -2.31 15.07
C VAL A 238 7.74 -1.71 13.88
N ASN A 239 7.26 -0.55 13.43
CA ASN A 239 7.88 0.25 12.37
C ASN A 239 8.96 1.15 12.98
N LEU A 240 10.19 1.01 12.49
CA LEU A 240 11.38 1.73 12.93
C LEU A 240 11.92 2.56 11.76
N SER A 241 11.50 3.82 11.70
CA SER A 241 11.93 4.76 10.66
C SER A 241 13.17 5.55 11.10
N LEU A 242 14.21 4.82 11.50
CA LEU A 242 15.47 5.37 12.00
C LEU A 242 16.64 4.46 11.57
N GLY A 243 17.83 5.05 11.50
CA GLY A 243 19.04 4.34 11.09
C GLY A 243 20.31 5.08 11.50
N VAL A 244 21.46 4.53 11.09
CA VAL A 244 22.77 5.15 11.33
C VAL A 244 23.36 5.54 9.98
N PRO A 245 23.81 6.81 9.81
CA PRO A 245 24.44 7.25 8.56
C PRO A 245 25.57 6.31 8.13
N GLY A 246 25.60 5.97 6.84
CA GLY A 246 26.62 5.09 6.26
C GLY A 246 26.37 3.60 6.50
N TRP A 247 25.17 3.20 6.92
CA TRP A 247 24.80 1.80 7.11
C TRP A 247 23.43 1.47 6.53
N THR A 248 23.31 0.31 5.89
CA THR A 248 22.00 -0.29 5.58
C THR A 248 21.40 -0.96 6.81
N LEU A 249 22.25 -1.65 7.58
CA LEU A 249 21.91 -2.20 8.88
C LEU A 249 23.13 -2.08 9.79
N HIS A 250 23.07 -1.17 10.77
CA HIS A 250 24.17 -0.95 11.71
C HIS A 250 24.38 -2.15 12.67
N PRO A 251 25.61 -2.54 13.04
CA PRO A 251 25.87 -3.65 13.94
C PRO A 251 25.22 -3.53 15.33
N ASP A 252 25.06 -2.30 15.83
CA ASP A 252 24.42 -2.06 17.12
C ASP A 252 22.93 -2.46 17.15
N TRP A 253 22.28 -2.68 16.00
CA TRP A 253 20.96 -3.31 15.99
C TRP A 253 20.97 -4.66 16.70
N GLN A 254 22.09 -5.38 16.71
CA GLN A 254 22.24 -6.59 17.51
C GLN A 254 21.96 -6.31 18.99
N THR A 255 22.43 -5.18 19.54
CA THR A 255 22.23 -4.83 20.96
C THR A 255 20.77 -4.58 21.31
N VAL A 256 20.01 -4.02 20.36
CA VAL A 256 18.56 -3.83 20.48
C VAL A 256 17.85 -5.17 20.34
N LEU A 257 18.12 -5.92 19.27
CA LEU A 257 17.38 -7.12 18.91
C LEU A 257 17.67 -8.33 19.82
N LYS A 258 18.80 -8.33 20.55
CA LYS A 258 19.11 -9.33 21.61
C LYS A 258 18.76 -8.88 23.02
N SER A 259 18.22 -7.67 23.19
CA SER A 259 17.90 -7.15 24.51
C SER A 259 16.84 -8.03 25.19
N LYS A 260 16.83 -8.07 26.53
CA LYS A 260 15.87 -8.89 27.28
C LYS A 260 14.42 -8.51 26.97
N GLU A 261 14.19 -7.22 26.70
CA GLU A 261 12.89 -6.67 26.37
C GLU A 261 12.40 -7.17 24.99
N VAL A 262 13.29 -7.18 23.98
CA VAL A 262 12.96 -7.74 22.66
C VAL A 262 12.83 -9.26 22.71
N ASP A 263 13.69 -9.95 23.45
CA ASP A 263 13.63 -11.40 23.62
C ASP A 263 12.28 -11.87 24.20
N ALA A 264 11.70 -11.09 25.12
CA ALA A 264 10.38 -11.36 25.70
C ALA A 264 9.21 -11.30 24.68
N VAL A 265 9.40 -10.61 23.55
CA VAL A 265 8.36 -10.40 22.52
C VAL A 265 8.72 -10.95 21.14
N LYS A 266 9.93 -11.48 20.94
CA LYS A 266 10.43 -11.93 19.63
C LYS A 266 9.56 -12.97 18.92
N ASN A 267 8.77 -13.72 19.67
CA ASN A 267 7.84 -14.73 19.15
C ASN A 267 6.45 -14.16 18.82
N LYS A 268 6.23 -12.86 19.02
CA LYS A 268 4.94 -12.17 18.83
C LYS A 268 5.06 -10.83 18.09
N THR A 269 6.28 -10.45 17.70
CA THR A 269 6.56 -9.13 17.13
C THR A 269 7.48 -9.25 15.93
N ILE A 270 7.15 -8.50 14.87
CA ILE A 270 7.99 -8.29 13.68
C ILE A 270 8.52 -6.86 13.71
N PHE A 271 9.82 -6.68 13.48
CA PHE A 271 10.46 -5.37 13.38
C PHE A 271 10.69 -4.97 11.93
N VAL A 272 10.13 -3.84 11.49
CA VAL A 272 10.30 -3.33 10.13
C VAL A 272 11.20 -2.11 10.18
N ILE A 273 12.37 -2.17 9.55
CA ILE A 273 13.44 -1.19 9.69
C ILE A 273 13.69 -0.52 8.34
N ALA A 274 13.65 0.81 8.29
CA ALA A 274 14.04 1.55 7.08
C ALA A 274 15.55 1.37 6.78
N ALA A 275 15.91 1.14 5.52
CA ALA A 275 17.28 0.84 5.11
C ALA A 275 18.26 2.04 5.23
N GLY A 276 17.76 3.27 5.27
CA GLY A 276 18.57 4.48 5.25
C GLY A 276 18.72 5.09 3.86
N ASN A 277 19.15 6.35 3.82
CA ASN A 277 18.99 7.24 2.66
C ASN A 277 20.34 7.78 2.11
N ASP A 278 21.44 7.04 2.28
CA ASP A 278 22.79 7.48 1.86
C ASP A 278 23.19 6.99 0.46
N GLY A 279 22.34 6.21 -0.20
CA GLY A 279 22.60 5.62 -1.52
C GLY A 279 23.69 4.55 -1.54
N ILE A 280 24.08 4.03 -0.37
CA ILE A 280 25.21 3.10 -0.23
C ILE A 280 24.78 1.63 -0.38
N THR A 281 25.77 0.75 -0.48
CA THR A 281 25.56 -0.70 -0.40
C THR A 281 26.27 -1.24 0.85
N GLN A 282 25.58 -2.06 1.64
CA GLN A 282 26.18 -2.75 2.78
C GLN A 282 27.27 -3.71 2.29
N THR A 283 28.51 -3.45 2.70
CA THR A 283 29.68 -4.29 2.37
C THR A 283 30.18 -5.08 3.57
N GLN A 284 29.90 -4.62 4.79
CA GLN A 284 30.38 -5.23 6.01
C GLN A 284 29.38 -6.26 6.54
N ASN A 285 29.88 -7.43 6.91
CA ASN A 285 29.12 -8.42 7.66
C ASN A 285 28.78 -7.90 9.05
N ILE A 286 27.64 -8.34 9.58
CA ILE A 286 27.09 -7.87 10.84
C ILE A 286 26.95 -9.05 11.78
N ASN A 287 27.52 -8.96 12.97
CA ASN A 287 27.33 -10.00 13.97
C ASN A 287 25.92 -9.90 14.56
N MET A 288 25.10 -10.92 14.32
CA MET A 288 23.73 -11.07 14.82
C MET A 288 23.59 -12.24 15.79
N LYS A 289 24.70 -12.68 16.40
CA LYS A 289 24.69 -13.69 17.48
C LYS A 289 23.66 -13.31 18.55
N ASP A 290 22.89 -14.29 19.00
CA ASP A 290 21.79 -14.17 19.98
C ASP A 290 20.60 -13.30 19.52
N ALA A 291 20.68 -12.64 18.36
CA ALA A 291 19.62 -11.81 17.78
C ALA A 291 18.99 -12.42 16.52
N PHE A 292 19.61 -13.46 15.95
CA PHE A 292 19.21 -14.07 14.68
C PHE A 292 17.77 -14.61 14.66
N ASP A 293 17.29 -15.02 15.84
CA ASP A 293 15.92 -15.52 16.05
C ASP A 293 14.86 -14.44 16.09
N THR A 294 15.25 -13.19 16.35
CA THR A 294 14.36 -12.04 16.25
C THR A 294 13.99 -11.81 14.79
N THR A 295 12.68 -11.65 14.54
CA THR A 295 12.16 -11.45 13.18
C THR A 295 12.19 -9.99 12.81
N PHE A 296 12.98 -9.63 11.81
CA PHE A 296 13.03 -8.29 11.27
C PHE A 296 13.11 -8.29 9.74
N ILE A 297 12.62 -7.21 9.14
CA ILE A 297 12.63 -6.94 7.70
C ILE A 297 13.26 -5.56 7.50
N VAL A 298 14.23 -5.46 6.60
CA VAL A 298 14.85 -4.18 6.21
C VAL A 298 14.23 -3.72 4.90
N VAL A 299 13.85 -2.45 4.81
CA VAL A 299 13.04 -1.94 3.70
C VAL A 299 13.77 -0.84 2.93
N GLY A 300 14.07 -1.11 1.66
CA GLY A 300 14.58 -0.12 0.70
C GLY A 300 13.48 0.63 -0.04
N SER A 301 13.86 1.67 -0.78
CA SER A 301 12.97 2.54 -1.54
C SER A 301 13.13 2.35 -3.04
N VAL A 302 12.02 2.27 -3.75
CA VAL A 302 11.95 2.45 -5.21
C VAL A 302 11.18 3.71 -5.59
N GLY A 303 11.49 4.23 -6.77
CA GLY A 303 10.75 5.29 -7.43
C GLY A 303 9.47 4.79 -8.10
N PRO A 304 8.67 5.71 -8.67
CA PRO A 304 7.41 5.39 -9.37
C PRO A 304 7.60 4.47 -10.60
N ASP A 305 8.81 4.36 -11.13
CA ASP A 305 9.16 3.48 -12.26
C ASP A 305 9.66 2.09 -11.81
N GLY A 306 9.62 1.82 -10.50
CA GLY A 306 10.10 0.58 -9.89
C GLY A 306 11.62 0.46 -9.85
N LYS A 307 12.38 1.49 -10.24
CA LYS A 307 13.85 1.50 -10.06
C LYS A 307 14.19 1.84 -8.63
N ILE A 308 15.28 1.25 -8.13
CA ILE A 308 15.82 1.61 -6.81
C ILE A 308 16.08 3.12 -6.76
N SER A 309 15.57 3.79 -5.72
CA SER A 309 15.80 5.22 -5.52
C SER A 309 17.29 5.49 -5.36
N ASP A 310 17.80 6.59 -5.93
CA ASP A 310 19.23 6.94 -5.88
C ASP A 310 19.76 6.99 -4.44
N PHE A 311 18.94 7.49 -3.51
CA PHE A 311 19.25 7.58 -2.08
C PHE A 311 19.07 6.27 -1.31
N SER A 312 18.40 5.25 -1.85
CA SER A 312 18.12 4.04 -1.08
C SER A 312 19.41 3.26 -0.80
N ASN A 313 19.65 2.98 0.48
CA ASN A 313 20.66 2.01 0.86
C ASN A 313 20.28 0.60 0.37
N ARG A 314 21.28 -0.25 0.11
CA ARG A 314 21.14 -1.59 -0.51
C ARG A 314 21.79 -2.68 0.35
N PRO A 315 21.23 -3.90 0.40
CA PRO A 315 21.70 -4.96 1.30
C PRO A 315 23.05 -5.54 0.91
N GLY A 316 23.47 -5.38 -0.35
CA GLY A 316 24.69 -6.00 -0.86
C GLY A 316 24.68 -7.51 -0.69
N THR A 317 25.86 -8.09 -0.53
CA THR A 317 26.05 -9.52 -0.21
C THR A 317 26.43 -9.73 1.25
N ALA A 318 26.17 -8.73 2.11
CA ALA A 318 26.56 -8.78 3.52
C ALA A 318 25.83 -9.89 4.27
N CYS A 319 26.53 -10.50 5.21
CA CYS A 319 26.01 -11.58 6.04
C CYS A 319 25.79 -11.15 7.49
N LEU A 320 24.64 -11.53 8.01
CA LEU A 320 24.23 -11.60 9.40
C LEU A 320 24.86 -12.85 10.02
N LEU A 321 26.00 -12.68 10.68
CA LEU A 321 26.80 -13.76 11.25
C LEU A 321 26.18 -14.26 12.56
N ASP A 322 26.25 -15.57 12.77
CA ASP A 322 26.06 -16.21 14.07
C ASP A 322 27.45 -16.46 14.68
N GLY A 323 27.92 -15.52 15.48
CA GLY A 323 29.34 -15.43 15.84
C GLY A 323 30.17 -15.04 14.62
N ASP A 324 31.09 -15.91 14.19
CA ASP A 324 31.93 -15.70 13.00
C ASP A 324 31.40 -16.46 11.77
N THR A 325 30.26 -17.15 11.88
CA THR A 325 29.74 -18.04 10.83
C THR A 325 28.62 -17.38 10.03
N CYS A 326 28.77 -17.35 8.71
CA CYS A 326 27.69 -16.99 7.80
C CYS A 326 26.88 -18.23 7.40
N LYS A 327 25.56 -18.18 7.54
CA LYS A 327 24.64 -19.25 7.12
C LYS A 327 24.12 -18.98 5.70
N TYR A 328 24.79 -19.52 4.70
CA TYR A 328 24.36 -19.40 3.30
C TYR A 328 23.19 -20.36 3.02
N SER A 329 21.96 -19.85 3.17
CA SER A 329 20.73 -20.57 2.82
C SER A 329 19.82 -19.66 2.00
N SER A 330 19.04 -20.24 1.09
CA SER A 330 17.94 -19.55 0.41
C SER A 330 16.66 -19.55 1.25
N LYS A 331 16.61 -20.32 2.32
CA LYS A 331 15.47 -20.35 3.25
C LYS A 331 15.61 -19.23 4.27
N ILE A 332 14.61 -18.37 4.36
CA ILE A 332 14.63 -17.17 5.20
C ILE A 332 14.89 -17.46 6.68
N GLU A 333 14.36 -18.57 7.20
CA GLU A 333 14.48 -18.97 8.60
C GLU A 333 15.89 -19.40 9.01
N GLU A 334 16.74 -19.75 8.04
CA GLU A 334 18.11 -20.22 8.21
C GLU A 334 19.14 -19.21 7.68
N SER A 335 18.73 -18.32 6.78
CA SER A 335 19.66 -17.50 6.00
C SER A 335 20.28 -16.36 6.79
N GLY A 336 21.60 -16.30 6.75
CA GLY A 336 22.38 -15.16 7.20
C GLY A 336 22.54 -14.08 6.14
N LEU A 337 22.09 -14.25 4.90
CA LEU A 337 22.26 -13.18 3.90
C LEU A 337 21.28 -12.04 4.16
N LEU A 338 21.77 -10.81 4.32
CA LEU A 338 20.93 -9.64 4.58
C LEU A 338 19.89 -9.43 3.47
N MET A 339 20.28 -9.68 2.21
CA MET A 339 19.39 -9.58 1.05
C MET A 339 18.15 -10.49 1.14
N ASN A 340 18.19 -11.60 1.89
CA ASN A 340 17.01 -12.46 2.12
C ASN A 340 16.03 -11.92 3.17
N ARG A 341 16.43 -10.88 3.92
CA ARG A 341 15.58 -10.12 4.85
C ARG A 341 15.33 -8.70 4.36
N PHE A 342 15.71 -8.40 3.12
CA PHE A 342 15.59 -7.09 2.51
C PHE A 342 14.48 -7.12 1.45
N ILE A 343 13.58 -6.15 1.49
CA ILE A 343 12.52 -5.94 0.50
C ILE A 343 12.53 -4.47 0.10
N VAL A 344 12.03 -4.14 -1.09
CA VAL A 344 11.77 -2.75 -1.46
C VAL A 344 10.28 -2.46 -1.48
N ALA A 345 9.93 -1.20 -1.23
CA ALA A 345 8.60 -0.67 -1.50
C ALA A 345 8.73 0.77 -2.02
N PRO A 346 7.69 1.32 -2.67
CA PRO A 346 7.71 2.71 -3.08
C PRO A 346 7.98 3.63 -1.87
N GLY A 347 9.02 4.46 -1.99
CA GLY A 347 9.43 5.40 -0.94
C GLY A 347 9.86 6.75 -1.48
N GLU A 348 9.75 6.98 -2.79
CA GLU A 348 10.12 8.23 -3.44
C GLU A 348 8.89 8.91 -4.07
N PHE A 349 8.77 10.22 -3.85
CA PHE A 349 7.63 11.04 -4.24
C PHE A 349 6.30 10.51 -3.71
N ILE A 350 6.28 10.07 -2.45
CA ILE A 350 5.09 9.55 -1.78
C ILE A 350 4.26 10.72 -1.26
N LEU A 351 2.96 10.72 -1.58
CA LEU A 351 2.01 11.65 -0.97
C LEU A 351 1.68 11.19 0.44
N VAL A 352 1.87 12.10 1.40
CA VAL A 352 1.66 11.87 2.83
C VAL A 352 0.92 13.05 3.45
N SER A 353 0.38 12.86 4.64
CA SER A 353 -0.15 13.98 5.42
C SER A 353 0.95 14.96 5.84
N ASP A 354 0.64 16.26 5.83
CA ASP A 354 1.50 17.31 6.37
C ASP A 354 1.34 17.53 7.89
N GLY A 355 0.45 16.77 8.54
CA GLY A 355 0.15 16.86 9.97
C GLY A 355 -0.78 18.01 10.36
N LYS A 356 -1.20 18.83 9.40
CA LYS A 356 -2.04 20.04 9.59
C LYS A 356 -3.37 19.96 8.85
N GLY A 357 -3.69 18.77 8.33
CA GLY A 357 -4.92 18.49 7.59
C GLY A 357 -4.81 18.70 6.09
N GLY A 358 -3.59 18.91 5.58
CA GLY A 358 -3.27 18.88 4.16
C GLY A 358 -2.26 17.79 3.79
N VAL A 359 -1.78 17.82 2.55
CA VAL A 359 -0.84 16.81 2.02
C VAL A 359 0.47 17.40 1.50
N THR A 360 1.52 16.57 1.48
CA THR A 360 2.82 16.92 0.90
C THR A 360 3.51 15.69 0.30
N ARG A 361 4.43 15.91 -0.64
CA ARG A 361 5.29 14.85 -1.20
C ARG A 361 6.57 14.70 -0.39
N MET A 362 6.92 13.47 -0.02
CA MET A 362 8.17 13.15 0.66
C MET A 362 8.87 11.94 0.04
N SER A 363 10.19 11.85 0.25
CA SER A 363 11.02 10.75 -0.24
C SER A 363 11.95 10.24 0.86
N GLY A 364 12.08 8.93 0.96
CA GLY A 364 12.87 8.25 1.99
C GLY A 364 12.47 6.78 2.17
N THR A 365 13.42 5.95 2.56
CA THR A 365 13.16 4.55 2.96
C THR A 365 12.23 4.46 4.17
N SER A 366 12.14 5.53 4.97
CA SER A 366 11.15 5.69 6.04
C SER A 366 9.70 5.76 5.58
N PHE A 367 9.43 6.06 4.30
CA PHE A 367 8.09 6.00 3.70
C PHE A 367 7.80 4.68 2.99
N ALA A 368 8.83 3.88 2.68
CA ALA A 368 8.67 2.51 2.17
C ALA A 368 8.35 1.52 3.31
N ALA A 369 9.06 1.62 4.45
CA ALA A 369 8.85 0.80 5.64
C ALA A 369 7.38 0.72 6.14
N PRO A 370 6.62 1.83 6.27
CA PRO A 370 5.24 1.77 6.72
C PRO A 370 4.32 0.97 5.79
N LEU A 371 4.62 0.89 4.49
CA LEU A 371 3.82 0.08 3.56
C LEU A 371 3.92 -1.43 3.89
N VAL A 372 5.12 -1.87 4.28
CA VAL A 372 5.34 -3.25 4.77
C VAL A 372 4.65 -3.46 6.12
N SER A 373 4.78 -2.50 7.05
CA SER A 373 4.15 -2.55 8.38
C SER A 373 2.62 -2.62 8.32
N GLY A 374 2.00 -1.81 7.45
CA GLY A 374 0.55 -1.85 7.21
C GLY A 374 0.10 -3.17 6.59
N THR A 375 0.88 -3.74 5.66
CA THR A 375 0.56 -5.04 5.04
C THR A 375 0.59 -6.16 6.07
N ILE A 376 1.56 -6.15 6.98
CA ILE A 376 1.61 -7.09 8.12
C ILE A 376 0.35 -6.95 9.00
N ALA A 377 -0.11 -5.71 9.24
CA ALA A 377 -1.33 -5.48 10.02
C ALA A 377 -2.59 -6.03 9.34
N LEU A 378 -2.68 -5.99 8.00
CA LEU A 378 -3.75 -6.64 7.24
C LEU A 378 -3.70 -8.16 7.36
N ILE A 379 -2.52 -8.78 7.22
CA ILE A 379 -2.33 -10.23 7.43
C ILE A 379 -2.76 -10.65 8.83
N HIS A 380 -2.41 -9.85 9.85
CA HIS A 380 -2.79 -10.06 11.24
C HIS A 380 -4.29 -9.85 11.51
N ASP A 381 -5.00 -9.09 10.68
CA ASP A 381 -6.46 -8.94 10.75
C ASP A 381 -7.14 -10.15 10.11
N ARG A 382 -6.65 -10.56 8.92
CA ARG A 382 -7.19 -11.71 8.19
C ARG A 382 -6.97 -13.04 8.89
N TRP A 383 -5.79 -13.23 9.47
CA TRP A 383 -5.37 -14.44 10.20
C TRP A 383 -4.79 -14.09 11.58
N PRO A 384 -5.64 -13.76 12.59
CA PRO A 384 -5.19 -13.26 13.88
C PRO A 384 -4.22 -14.16 14.64
N TRP A 385 -4.27 -15.47 14.42
CA TRP A 385 -3.33 -16.40 15.05
C TRP A 385 -1.89 -16.20 14.56
N LEU A 386 -1.67 -15.68 13.35
CA LEU A 386 -0.33 -15.43 12.78
C LEU A 386 0.47 -14.38 13.57
N LYS A 387 -0.17 -13.59 14.44
CA LYS A 387 0.52 -12.70 15.40
C LYS A 387 1.52 -13.44 16.27
N ASN A 388 1.29 -14.73 16.55
CA ASN A 388 2.21 -15.59 17.33
C ASN A 388 3.26 -16.31 16.47
N TYR A 389 3.34 -15.99 15.18
CA TYR A 389 4.19 -16.64 14.19
C TYR A 389 4.88 -15.60 13.28
N PRO A 390 5.69 -14.69 13.86
CA PRO A 390 6.26 -13.57 13.11
C PRO A 390 7.12 -14.02 11.93
N ARG A 391 7.87 -15.13 12.05
CA ARG A 391 8.66 -15.70 10.94
C ARG A 391 7.78 -16.25 9.80
N ASP A 392 6.61 -16.80 10.10
CA ASP A 392 5.67 -17.27 9.09
C ASP A 392 5.07 -16.08 8.31
N VAL A 393 4.75 -14.98 9.00
CA VAL A 393 4.31 -13.73 8.36
C VAL A 393 5.42 -13.11 7.51
N ALA A 394 6.66 -13.06 8.02
CA ALA A 394 7.80 -12.59 7.24
C ALA A 394 8.03 -13.44 5.99
N LYS A 395 7.89 -14.78 6.09
CA LYS A 395 7.93 -15.67 4.92
C LYS A 395 6.82 -15.36 3.92
N ALA A 396 5.61 -15.05 4.37
CA ALA A 396 4.51 -14.69 3.47
C ALA A 396 4.81 -13.39 2.72
N ILE A 397 5.26 -12.34 3.43
CA ILE A 397 5.61 -11.03 2.84
C ILE A 397 6.78 -11.16 1.85
N LEU A 398 7.88 -11.79 2.28
CA LEU A 398 9.13 -11.83 1.50
C LEU A 398 9.06 -12.86 0.38
N GLY A 399 8.34 -13.97 0.58
CA GLY A 399 8.15 -15.01 -0.43
C GLY A 399 7.13 -14.65 -1.51
N SER A 400 6.34 -13.59 -1.31
CA SER A 400 5.35 -13.12 -2.30
C SER A 400 5.81 -11.89 -3.09
N ALA A 401 6.99 -11.35 -2.79
CA ALA A 401 7.50 -10.14 -3.41
C ALA A 401 7.60 -10.27 -4.93
N LYS A 402 7.32 -9.18 -5.64
CA LYS A 402 7.52 -9.06 -7.08
C LYS A 402 9.01 -8.90 -7.36
N ASP A 403 9.59 -9.92 -7.98
CA ASP A 403 11.00 -9.93 -8.38
C ASP A 403 11.35 -8.72 -9.26
N LEU A 404 12.42 -8.02 -8.90
CA LEU A 404 12.94 -6.83 -9.59
C LEU A 404 14.45 -6.98 -9.79
N GLY A 405 14.98 -6.36 -10.84
CA GLY A 405 16.41 -6.42 -11.11
C GLY A 405 16.85 -7.79 -11.67
N ALA A 406 17.85 -8.41 -11.05
CA ALA A 406 18.33 -9.72 -11.48
C ALA A 406 17.35 -10.81 -11.01
N PRO A 407 17.12 -11.89 -11.78
CA PRO A 407 16.18 -12.93 -11.37
C PRO A 407 16.51 -13.55 -10.01
N GLY A 408 15.51 -13.57 -9.12
CA GLY A 408 15.63 -14.07 -7.75
C GLY A 408 16.24 -13.04 -6.79
N VAL A 409 16.66 -13.51 -5.61
CA VAL A 409 17.19 -12.59 -4.59
C VAL A 409 18.52 -11.98 -5.04
N ASP A 410 18.61 -10.64 -4.99
CA ASP A 410 19.74 -9.88 -5.51
C ASP A 410 20.27 -8.82 -4.51
N PRO A 411 21.51 -8.31 -4.69
CA PRO A 411 22.14 -7.39 -3.75
C PRO A 411 21.61 -5.95 -3.79
N VAL A 412 20.68 -5.63 -4.70
CA VAL A 412 20.06 -4.31 -4.87
C VAL A 412 18.63 -4.30 -4.33
N TYR A 413 17.76 -5.20 -4.82
CA TYR A 413 16.34 -5.21 -4.46
C TYR A 413 16.00 -6.23 -3.36
N GLY A 414 16.98 -7.04 -2.93
CA GLY A 414 16.73 -8.11 -1.98
C GLY A 414 15.79 -9.13 -2.59
N VAL A 415 14.66 -9.42 -1.93
CA VAL A 415 13.66 -10.35 -2.47
C VAL A 415 12.74 -9.73 -3.53
N GLY A 416 12.87 -8.44 -3.81
CA GLY A 416 12.03 -7.70 -4.75
C GLY A 416 11.08 -6.71 -4.06
N MET A 417 10.04 -6.29 -4.78
CA MET A 417 9.08 -5.29 -4.32
C MET A 417 7.89 -5.90 -3.58
N LEU A 418 7.44 -5.24 -2.52
CA LEU A 418 6.21 -5.56 -1.80
C LEU A 418 5.03 -5.77 -2.76
N ASP A 419 4.27 -6.85 -2.54
CA ASP A 419 3.03 -7.16 -3.25
C ASP A 419 1.97 -7.58 -2.22
N VAL A 420 1.02 -6.69 -1.94
CA VAL A 420 0.06 -6.83 -0.83
C VAL A 420 -0.98 -7.92 -1.13
N GLU A 421 -1.46 -8.00 -2.37
CA GLU A 421 -2.36 -9.08 -2.81
C GLU A 421 -1.66 -10.43 -2.79
N ALA A 422 -0.44 -10.52 -3.33
CA ALA A 422 0.31 -11.77 -3.34
C ALA A 422 0.65 -12.24 -1.92
N ALA A 423 0.97 -11.32 -1.00
CA ALA A 423 1.24 -11.64 0.40
C ALA A 423 0.03 -12.23 1.13
N GLN A 424 -1.19 -11.98 0.64
CA GLN A 424 -2.45 -12.52 1.15
C GLN A 424 -3.04 -13.63 0.26
N SER A 425 -2.26 -14.14 -0.70
CA SER A 425 -2.57 -15.30 -1.51
C SER A 425 -1.61 -16.45 -1.18
N ALA A 426 -1.94 -17.65 -1.64
CA ALA A 426 -0.99 -18.77 -1.65
C ALA A 426 0.31 -18.39 -2.37
N LEU A 427 1.44 -18.77 -1.78
CA LEU A 427 2.79 -18.65 -2.35
C LEU A 427 3.00 -19.68 -3.44
N ASP A 428 2.50 -20.90 -3.23
CA ASP A 428 2.63 -22.01 -4.17
C ASP A 428 1.36 -22.87 -4.17
N PHE A 429 0.51 -22.66 -5.18
CA PHE A 429 -0.73 -23.41 -5.37
C PHE A 429 -0.50 -24.93 -5.55
N ASN A 430 0.71 -25.39 -5.91
CA ASN A 430 1.00 -26.83 -5.99
C ASN A 430 1.14 -27.49 -4.61
N LYS A 431 1.40 -26.70 -3.56
CA LYS A 431 1.66 -27.19 -2.19
C LYS A 431 0.46 -27.09 -1.27
N LEU A 432 -0.64 -26.51 -1.74
CA LEU A 432 -1.85 -26.40 -0.92
C LEU A 432 -2.54 -27.75 -0.77
N LYS A 433 -3.21 -27.91 0.36
CA LYS A 433 -4.19 -28.98 0.58
C LYS A 433 -5.56 -28.44 0.21
N TYR A 434 -6.23 -29.07 -0.76
CA TYR A 434 -7.51 -28.60 -1.30
C TYR A 434 -8.65 -29.49 -0.87
N TYR A 435 -9.72 -28.87 -0.42
CA TYR A 435 -10.98 -29.52 -0.08
C TYR A 435 -12.08 -28.92 -0.95
N LEU A 436 -12.64 -29.73 -1.86
CA LEU A 436 -13.73 -29.30 -2.73
C LEU A 436 -15.02 -29.22 -1.94
N VAL A 437 -15.68 -28.06 -1.98
CA VAL A 437 -16.94 -27.81 -1.29
C VAL A 437 -18.05 -27.67 -2.33
N ASP A 438 -19.07 -28.52 -2.22
CA ASP A 438 -20.33 -28.42 -2.97
C ASP A 438 -21.39 -27.78 -2.07
N PRO A 439 -21.71 -26.48 -2.23
CA PRO A 439 -22.68 -25.81 -1.37
C PRO A 439 -24.11 -26.37 -1.52
N THR A 440 -24.39 -27.11 -2.60
CA THR A 440 -25.70 -27.75 -2.83
C THR A 440 -25.88 -29.03 -2.02
N LYS A 441 -24.79 -29.59 -1.48
CA LYS A 441 -24.78 -30.81 -0.68
C LYS A 441 -24.49 -30.50 0.79
N ARG A 442 -25.39 -29.78 1.46
CA ARG A 442 -25.30 -29.61 2.92
C ARG A 442 -25.59 -30.96 3.60
N THR A 443 -24.59 -31.58 4.22
CA THR A 443 -24.83 -32.47 5.36
C THR A 443 -24.64 -31.65 6.63
N ASP A 444 -25.74 -31.40 7.34
CA ASP A 444 -25.74 -30.89 8.71
C ASP A 444 -24.98 -31.90 9.59
N THR A 445 -23.71 -31.63 9.87
CA THR A 445 -22.98 -32.34 10.93
C THR A 445 -22.65 -31.34 12.01
N THR A 446 -23.55 -31.22 12.99
CA THR A 446 -23.31 -30.50 14.23
C THR A 446 -22.17 -31.21 14.96
N VAL A 447 -20.96 -30.66 14.96
CA VAL A 447 -19.85 -31.18 15.78
C VAL A 447 -19.96 -30.56 17.17
N THR A 448 -20.64 -31.26 18.08
CA THR A 448 -20.52 -31.03 19.53
C THR A 448 -19.26 -31.71 20.05
N GLY A 449 -18.23 -30.95 20.41
CA GLY A 449 -17.04 -31.47 21.10
C GLY A 449 -15.82 -30.56 21.03
N THR A 450 -15.33 -30.13 22.19
CA THR A 450 -14.11 -29.34 22.41
C THR A 450 -12.84 -30.07 21.94
N THR A 451 -12.09 -29.47 21.00
CA THR A 451 -10.62 -29.25 20.99
C THR A 451 -10.16 -28.89 19.56
N THR A 452 -9.39 -27.80 19.43
CA THR A 452 -8.56 -27.36 18.28
C THR A 452 -8.88 -28.00 16.91
N SER A 453 -9.72 -27.37 16.08
CA SER A 453 -10.03 -27.88 14.74
C SER A 453 -9.38 -27.06 13.62
N THR A 454 -8.50 -27.68 12.86
CA THR A 454 -8.46 -27.51 11.39
C THR A 454 -9.83 -27.91 10.84
N ALA A 455 -10.79 -26.98 10.82
CA ALA A 455 -12.16 -27.28 10.41
C ALA A 455 -12.22 -27.36 8.88
N VAL A 456 -12.01 -28.55 8.33
CA VAL A 456 -12.46 -28.89 6.97
C VAL A 456 -13.99 -28.77 6.95
N PRO A 457 -14.61 -28.05 5.99
CA PRO A 457 -16.07 -27.94 5.92
C PRO A 457 -16.75 -29.31 5.83
N ALA A 458 -17.89 -29.49 6.49
CA ALA A 458 -18.66 -30.73 6.43
C ALA A 458 -19.01 -31.08 4.96
N GLY A 459 -18.66 -32.29 4.53
CA GLY A 459 -18.87 -32.76 3.15
C GLY A 459 -17.75 -32.43 2.16
N ALA A 460 -16.64 -31.80 2.60
CA ALA A 460 -15.54 -31.49 1.70
C ALA A 460 -14.66 -32.72 1.41
N VAL A 461 -14.34 -32.93 0.14
CA VAL A 461 -13.51 -34.05 -0.33
C VAL A 461 -12.11 -33.52 -0.66
N GLU A 462 -11.07 -34.14 -0.10
CA GLU A 462 -9.69 -33.80 -0.46
C GLU A 462 -9.44 -34.14 -1.94
N VAL A 463 -8.92 -33.17 -2.70
CA VAL A 463 -8.67 -33.33 -4.13
C VAL A 463 -7.18 -33.24 -4.44
N LYS A 464 -6.66 -34.23 -5.17
CA LYS A 464 -5.28 -34.21 -5.70
C LYS A 464 -5.19 -33.29 -6.91
N MET A 465 -4.23 -32.37 -6.91
CA MET A 465 -4.13 -31.30 -7.93
C MET A 465 -3.77 -31.77 -9.34
N ASP A 466 -3.14 -32.94 -9.49
CA ASP A 466 -2.78 -33.48 -10.81
C ASP A 466 -4.02 -33.71 -11.71
N ALA A 467 -5.17 -34.01 -11.10
CA ALA A 467 -6.44 -34.19 -11.81
C ALA A 467 -7.05 -32.86 -12.29
N LEU A 468 -6.84 -31.75 -11.58
CA LEU A 468 -7.38 -30.44 -11.97
C LEU A 468 -6.60 -29.80 -13.10
N ARG A 469 -5.27 -29.90 -13.11
CA ARG A 469 -4.44 -29.40 -14.23
C ARG A 469 -4.76 -30.08 -15.56
N THR A 470 -5.19 -31.34 -15.50
CA THR A 470 -5.48 -32.15 -16.70
C THR A 470 -6.93 -32.00 -17.17
N THR A 471 -7.89 -31.86 -16.25
CA THR A 471 -9.33 -31.81 -16.60
C THR A 471 -9.92 -30.40 -16.63
N GLY A 472 -9.21 -29.40 -16.10
CA GLY A 472 -9.68 -28.03 -15.99
C GLY A 472 -10.84 -27.87 -15.00
N ILE A 473 -11.41 -26.66 -14.95
CA ILE A 473 -12.64 -26.41 -14.18
C ILE A 473 -13.82 -27.02 -14.96
N GLN A 474 -14.55 -27.92 -14.32
CA GLN A 474 -15.70 -28.56 -14.94
C GLN A 474 -16.92 -27.61 -14.95
N SER A 475 -17.68 -27.62 -16.04
CA SER A 475 -18.92 -26.83 -16.16
C SER A 475 -19.92 -27.11 -15.04
N ALA A 476 -19.95 -28.35 -14.54
CA ALA A 476 -20.75 -28.75 -13.40
C ALA A 476 -20.36 -28.01 -12.10
N TRP A 477 -19.08 -27.73 -11.88
CA TRP A 477 -18.61 -26.98 -10.70
C TRP A 477 -19.03 -25.53 -10.76
N VAL A 478 -18.93 -24.91 -11.95
CA VAL A 478 -19.39 -23.55 -12.21
C VAL A 478 -20.89 -23.43 -11.97
N SER A 479 -21.69 -24.39 -12.47
CA SER A 479 -23.16 -24.37 -12.34
C SER A 479 -23.68 -24.52 -10.92
N LYS A 480 -22.84 -25.00 -9.99
CA LYS A 480 -23.18 -25.27 -8.59
C LYS A 480 -22.49 -24.33 -7.62
N ASP A 481 -21.80 -23.31 -8.12
CA ASP A 481 -21.02 -22.36 -7.32
C ASP A 481 -20.08 -23.06 -6.32
N MET A 482 -19.42 -24.12 -6.79
CA MET A 482 -18.46 -24.88 -5.98
C MET A 482 -17.18 -24.06 -5.76
N TYR A 483 -16.49 -24.34 -4.67
CA TYR A 483 -15.24 -23.68 -4.32
C TYR A 483 -14.29 -24.63 -3.59
N PHE A 484 -13.00 -24.30 -3.55
CA PHE A 484 -12.07 -24.98 -2.67
C PHE A 484 -11.91 -24.21 -1.36
N SER A 485 -11.90 -24.95 -0.25
CA SER A 485 -11.20 -24.52 0.96
C SER A 485 -9.79 -25.07 0.86
N ALA A 486 -8.79 -24.19 0.81
CA ALA A 486 -7.41 -24.56 0.63
C ALA A 486 -6.56 -24.13 1.84
N PHE A 487 -5.60 -24.96 2.24
CA PHE A 487 -4.71 -24.67 3.36
C PHE A 487 -3.26 -24.67 2.90
N GLU A 488 -2.54 -23.60 3.23
CA GLU A 488 -1.09 -23.47 3.05
C GLU A 488 -0.37 -23.71 4.36
N ASP A 489 0.58 -24.64 4.37
CA ASP A 489 1.55 -24.80 5.45
C ASP A 489 2.69 -23.77 5.23
N LEU A 490 2.94 -22.90 6.21
CA LEU A 490 4.03 -21.92 6.17
C LEU A 490 5.33 -22.52 6.72
N LEU A 491 5.77 -22.14 7.92
CA LEU A 491 6.89 -22.76 8.65
C LEU A 491 6.36 -23.56 9.84
N LYS A 492 5.60 -22.89 10.71
CA LYS A 492 4.99 -23.46 11.91
C LYS A 492 3.47 -23.24 11.95
N ALA A 493 2.98 -22.25 11.24
CA ALA A 493 1.56 -21.93 11.14
C ALA A 493 0.96 -22.39 9.81
N LYS A 494 -0.36 -22.29 9.73
CA LYS A 494 -1.14 -22.49 8.51
C LYS A 494 -1.98 -21.25 8.25
N ARG A 495 -2.35 -21.07 6.99
CA ARG A 495 -3.38 -20.12 6.58
C ARG A 495 -4.31 -20.74 5.56
N ASP A 496 -5.55 -20.27 5.55
CA ASP A 496 -6.65 -20.80 4.75
C ASP A 496 -7.08 -19.81 3.67
N PHE A 497 -7.63 -20.35 2.59
CA PHE A 497 -8.16 -19.60 1.45
C PHE A 497 -9.48 -20.19 0.97
N LEU A 498 -10.41 -19.32 0.60
CA LEU A 498 -11.58 -19.67 -0.21
C LEU A 498 -11.29 -19.37 -1.68
N ILE A 499 -11.07 -20.43 -2.48
CA ILE A 499 -10.75 -20.32 -3.90
C ILE A 499 -12.01 -20.63 -4.71
N PRO A 500 -12.67 -19.65 -5.33
CA PRO A 500 -13.89 -19.89 -6.09
C PRO A 500 -13.57 -20.64 -7.40
N LEU A 501 -14.47 -21.53 -7.82
CA LEU A 501 -14.40 -22.18 -9.13
C LEU A 501 -15.30 -21.52 -10.18
N SER A 502 -15.93 -20.42 -9.79
CA SER A 502 -16.86 -19.62 -10.59
C SER A 502 -16.61 -18.15 -10.28
N SER A 503 -16.47 -17.31 -11.32
CA SER A 503 -16.35 -15.86 -11.17
C SER A 503 -17.56 -15.24 -10.45
N ARG A 504 -18.71 -15.90 -10.48
CA ARG A 504 -19.94 -15.48 -9.77
C ARG A 504 -19.80 -15.44 -8.26
N LEU A 505 -18.89 -16.23 -7.70
CA LEU A 505 -18.64 -16.25 -6.26
C LEU A 505 -17.80 -15.07 -5.80
N VAL A 506 -16.99 -14.47 -6.68
CA VAL A 506 -16.12 -13.33 -6.33
C VAL A 506 -16.94 -12.20 -5.73
N GLY A 507 -16.50 -11.68 -4.58
CA GLY A 507 -17.20 -10.63 -3.84
C GLY A 507 -18.41 -11.10 -3.02
N THR A 508 -18.81 -12.36 -3.13
CA THR A 508 -19.78 -12.99 -2.21
C THR A 508 -19.06 -13.53 -0.98
N GLN A 509 -19.82 -13.83 0.09
CA GLN A 509 -19.27 -14.39 1.33
C GLN A 509 -19.72 -15.82 1.62
N ARG A 510 -18.85 -16.56 2.31
CA ARG A 510 -19.15 -17.80 3.02
C ARG A 510 -18.47 -17.76 4.40
N ASN A 511 -19.23 -18.06 5.45
CA ASN A 511 -18.75 -18.07 6.83
C ASN A 511 -18.04 -16.77 7.26
N GLY A 512 -18.51 -15.61 6.78
CA GLY A 512 -17.92 -14.30 7.08
C GLY A 512 -16.67 -13.95 6.26
N GLU A 513 -16.22 -14.83 5.38
CA GLU A 513 -15.09 -14.58 4.48
C GLU A 513 -15.58 -14.31 3.05
N TYR A 514 -15.01 -13.28 2.40
CA TYR A 514 -15.25 -13.00 0.99
C TYR A 514 -14.46 -13.94 0.08
N PHE A 515 -15.02 -14.33 -1.06
CA PHE A 515 -14.20 -14.87 -2.15
C PHE A 515 -13.45 -13.73 -2.83
N GLN A 516 -12.12 -13.78 -2.78
CA GLN A 516 -11.30 -12.66 -3.19
C GLN A 516 -10.85 -12.80 -4.65
N GLU A 517 -11.03 -11.72 -5.40
CA GLU A 517 -10.74 -11.69 -6.84
C GLU A 517 -9.27 -12.02 -7.14
N PHE A 518 -8.34 -11.46 -6.35
CA PHE A 518 -6.91 -11.69 -6.57
C PHE A 518 -6.50 -13.14 -6.31
N VAL A 519 -7.12 -13.82 -5.35
CA VAL A 519 -6.90 -15.26 -5.09
C VAL A 519 -7.41 -16.08 -6.28
N TYR A 520 -8.61 -15.78 -6.77
CA TYR A 520 -9.18 -16.41 -7.97
C TYR A 520 -8.28 -16.22 -9.19
N ASN A 521 -7.88 -14.98 -9.49
CA ASN A 521 -7.06 -14.66 -10.65
C ASN A 521 -5.71 -15.38 -10.62
N ARG A 522 -5.05 -15.41 -9.46
CA ARG A 522 -3.78 -16.13 -9.28
C ARG A 522 -3.96 -17.64 -9.42
N PHE A 523 -5.03 -18.20 -8.88
CA PHE A 523 -5.35 -19.62 -9.03
C PHE A 523 -5.62 -20.00 -10.49
N MET A 524 -6.42 -19.22 -11.22
CA MET A 524 -6.72 -19.44 -12.63
C MET A 524 -5.46 -19.33 -13.52
N SER A 525 -4.60 -18.34 -13.23
CA SER A 525 -3.30 -18.19 -13.90
C SER A 525 -2.39 -19.40 -13.66
N TRP A 526 -2.38 -19.94 -12.45
CA TRP A 526 -1.62 -21.13 -12.10
C TRP A 526 -2.16 -22.40 -12.78
N LEU A 527 -3.49 -22.57 -12.84
CA LEU A 527 -4.15 -23.68 -13.53
C LEU A 527 -3.84 -23.70 -15.03
N GLY A 528 -3.79 -22.53 -15.67
CA GLY A 528 -3.51 -22.37 -17.10
C GLY A 528 -2.09 -22.71 -17.56
N GLY A 529 -1.25 -23.30 -16.71
CA GLY A 529 0.11 -23.72 -17.07
C GLY A 529 1.24 -22.83 -16.53
N GLY A 530 0.94 -21.89 -15.63
CA GLY A 530 1.96 -21.31 -14.74
C GLY A 530 3.07 -20.52 -15.42
N ALA A 531 2.78 -19.74 -16.47
CA ALA A 531 3.68 -18.64 -16.81
C ALA A 531 3.71 -17.66 -15.62
N SER A 532 4.77 -17.75 -14.80
CA SER A 532 5.18 -16.69 -13.88
C SER A 532 5.31 -15.39 -14.69
N PRO A 533 4.95 -14.22 -14.14
CA PRO A 533 4.94 -12.96 -14.89
C PRO A 533 6.38 -12.46 -15.10
N VAL A 534 7.10 -13.06 -16.04
CA VAL A 534 8.32 -12.50 -16.61
C VAL A 534 8.22 -12.62 -18.13
N ALA A 535 8.16 -11.43 -18.75
CA ALA A 535 8.15 -11.12 -20.18
C ALA A 535 6.91 -11.56 -21.00
N GLY A 536 5.96 -10.62 -21.14
CA GLY A 536 5.20 -10.47 -22.40
C GLY A 536 3.78 -11.05 -22.47
N ALA A 537 3.31 -11.83 -21.50
CA ALA A 537 1.91 -12.23 -21.42
C ALA A 537 1.18 -11.37 -20.37
N ALA A 538 0.22 -10.54 -20.79
CA ALA A 538 -0.55 -9.67 -19.89
C ALA A 538 -1.28 -10.50 -18.82
N PRO A 539 -0.91 -10.40 -17.52
CA PRO A 539 -1.62 -11.08 -16.45
C PRO A 539 -2.97 -10.40 -16.25
N PHE A 540 -4.03 -11.20 -16.07
CA PHE A 540 -5.35 -10.72 -15.67
C PHE A 540 -5.23 -9.73 -14.49
N GLY A 541 -5.82 -8.55 -14.63
CA GLY A 541 -6.04 -7.63 -13.50
C GLY A 541 -4.95 -6.59 -13.15
N ARG A 542 -3.92 -6.35 -13.97
CA ARG A 542 -2.97 -5.25 -13.67
C ARG A 542 -3.47 -3.89 -14.17
N GLY A 543 -4.30 -3.22 -13.39
CA GLY A 543 -4.72 -1.85 -13.67
C GLY A 543 -5.49 -1.21 -12.53
N PHE A 544 -5.02 -0.06 -12.05
CA PHE A 544 -5.75 0.82 -11.14
C PHE A 544 -6.93 1.41 -11.92
N SER A 545 -8.07 0.73 -11.86
CA SER A 545 -9.34 1.21 -12.41
C SER A 545 -10.46 1.16 -11.38
N ASP A 546 -10.09 0.82 -10.14
CA ASP A 546 -10.97 0.67 -8.99
C ASP A 546 -11.31 2.07 -8.46
N LEU A 547 -12.46 2.58 -8.85
CA LEU A 547 -13.15 3.69 -8.21
C LEU A 547 -13.85 3.14 -6.96
N ASN A 548 -13.71 3.80 -5.82
CA ASN A 548 -14.55 3.59 -4.65
C ASN A 548 -15.09 4.96 -4.24
N SER A 549 -16.41 5.16 -4.35
CA SER A 549 -17.03 6.39 -3.92
C SER A 549 -17.17 6.38 -2.40
N THR A 550 -16.98 7.54 -1.79
CA THR A 550 -17.43 7.75 -0.41
C THR A 550 -18.94 7.47 -0.31
N PRO A 551 -19.42 6.91 0.80
CA PRO A 551 -20.84 6.72 1.00
C PRO A 551 -21.56 8.08 1.02
N VAL A 552 -22.46 8.29 0.06
CA VAL A 552 -23.36 9.44 0.04
C VAL A 552 -24.49 9.17 1.02
N TYR A 553 -24.58 9.98 2.07
CA TYR A 553 -25.62 9.83 3.08
C TYR A 553 -26.90 10.55 2.65
N GLY A 554 -27.97 9.78 2.48
CA GLY A 554 -29.32 10.32 2.25
C GLY A 554 -29.88 11.00 3.51
N VAL A 555 -30.99 11.72 3.33
CA VAL A 555 -31.65 12.53 4.39
C VAL A 555 -32.05 11.73 5.65
N ASN A 556 -32.12 10.40 5.54
CA ASN A 556 -32.46 9.48 6.63
C ASN A 556 -31.23 8.76 7.23
N GLY A 557 -30.00 9.20 6.91
CA GLY A 557 -28.74 8.65 7.41
C GLY A 557 -28.27 7.36 6.74
N TRP A 558 -28.96 6.89 5.71
CA TRP A 558 -28.55 5.73 4.92
C TRP A 558 -27.42 6.12 3.97
N ALA A 559 -26.37 5.31 3.93
CA ALA A 559 -25.17 5.55 3.14
C ALA A 559 -25.24 4.76 1.82
N VAL A 560 -24.89 5.38 0.70
CA VAL A 560 -24.78 4.70 -0.60
C VAL A 560 -23.37 4.89 -1.15
N SER A 561 -22.63 3.81 -1.34
CA SER A 561 -21.32 3.84 -2.01
C SER A 561 -21.34 3.01 -3.29
N MET A 562 -20.50 3.38 -4.24
CA MET A 562 -20.32 2.66 -5.49
C MET A 562 -18.84 2.32 -5.64
N THR A 563 -18.54 1.07 -5.98
CA THR A 563 -17.23 0.72 -6.51
C THR A 563 -17.36 0.42 -7.99
N GLY A 564 -16.35 0.76 -8.78
CA GLY A 564 -16.29 0.48 -10.22
C GLY A 564 -14.88 0.08 -10.59
N LYS A 565 -14.70 -0.98 -11.37
CA LYS A 565 -13.41 -1.50 -11.82
C LYS A 565 -13.49 -1.87 -13.29
N LEU A 566 -12.54 -1.42 -14.10
CA LEU A 566 -12.35 -1.95 -15.45
C LEU A 566 -11.66 -3.31 -15.34
N LEU A 567 -12.40 -4.36 -15.68
CA LEU A 567 -11.81 -5.68 -15.82
C LEU A 567 -10.95 -5.74 -17.08
N ASN A 568 -9.76 -6.32 -16.92
CA ASN A 568 -8.95 -6.75 -18.05
C ASN A 568 -9.35 -8.16 -18.49
N ARG A 569 -9.71 -8.26 -19.78
CA ARG A 569 -9.63 -9.42 -20.69
C ARG A 569 -10.06 -10.76 -20.09
N GLU A 570 -11.32 -11.18 -20.24
CA GLU A 570 -11.66 -12.61 -20.18
C GLU A 570 -11.27 -13.31 -21.50
N PRO A 571 -10.81 -14.58 -21.50
CA PRO A 571 -10.87 -15.41 -22.68
C PRO A 571 -12.33 -15.85 -22.85
N GLY A 572 -13.10 -15.11 -23.63
CA GLY A 572 -14.40 -15.57 -24.11
C GLY A 572 -14.23 -16.74 -25.09
N ILE A 573 -15.16 -17.70 -25.07
CA ILE A 573 -15.30 -18.66 -26.16
C ILE A 573 -15.67 -17.86 -27.42
N GLY A 574 -14.71 -17.72 -28.34
CA GLY A 574 -14.88 -17.06 -29.64
C GLY A 574 -14.36 -15.61 -29.72
N ASN A 575 -13.03 -15.43 -29.76
CA ASN A 575 -12.22 -14.33 -30.35
C ASN A 575 -12.72 -12.85 -30.44
N TYR A 576 -13.80 -12.43 -29.77
CA TYR A 576 -14.26 -11.04 -29.73
C TYR A 576 -13.91 -10.38 -28.41
N TYR A 577 -13.14 -9.28 -28.48
CA TYR A 577 -12.59 -8.56 -27.33
C TYR A 577 -13.41 -7.28 -27.05
N ARG A 578 -13.91 -7.11 -25.81
CA ARG A 578 -14.49 -5.84 -25.30
C ARG A 578 -14.11 -5.60 -23.83
N PRO A 579 -13.73 -4.38 -23.43
CA PRO A 579 -13.51 -4.05 -22.02
C PRO A 579 -14.82 -4.17 -21.22
N ARG A 580 -14.78 -4.74 -20.02
CA ARG A 580 -15.94 -4.87 -19.12
C ARG A 580 -15.71 -4.00 -17.88
N LEU A 581 -16.70 -3.22 -17.47
CA LEU A 581 -16.69 -2.53 -16.18
C LEU A 581 -17.50 -3.36 -15.19
N GLN A 582 -16.89 -3.80 -14.08
CA GLN A 582 -17.61 -4.31 -12.93
C GLN A 582 -17.87 -3.17 -11.97
N SER A 583 -19.14 -2.91 -11.65
CA SER A 583 -19.49 -1.94 -10.61
C SER A 583 -20.36 -2.58 -9.55
N SER A 584 -20.04 -2.35 -8.29
CA SER A 584 -20.92 -2.68 -7.18
C SER A 584 -21.50 -1.45 -6.53
N VAL A 585 -22.76 -1.52 -6.11
CA VAL A 585 -23.40 -0.52 -5.25
C VAL A 585 -23.58 -1.13 -3.88
N ALA A 586 -23.13 -0.44 -2.83
CA ALA A 586 -23.45 -0.78 -1.45
C ALA A 586 -24.38 0.27 -0.86
N VAL A 587 -25.40 -0.18 -0.13
CA VAL A 587 -26.36 0.65 0.61
C VAL A 587 -26.35 0.20 2.05
N GLU A 588 -25.98 1.09 2.96
CA GLU A 588 -25.80 0.79 4.38
C GLU A 588 -26.72 1.63 5.26
N SER A 589 -27.30 1.03 6.28
CA SER A 589 -28.11 1.72 7.27
C SER A 589 -27.27 2.67 8.12
N PRO A 590 -27.85 3.72 8.74
CA PRO A 590 -27.12 4.63 9.63
C PRO A 590 -26.37 3.93 10.78
N SER A 591 -26.85 2.75 11.17
CA SER A 591 -26.27 1.95 12.26
C SER A 591 -25.18 0.96 11.82
N GLY A 592 -24.95 0.82 10.51
CA GLY A 592 -24.10 -0.21 9.91
C GLY A 592 -24.59 -1.65 10.06
N LYS A 593 -25.72 -1.88 10.73
CA LYS A 593 -26.25 -3.23 11.02
C LYS A 593 -26.94 -3.91 9.83
N VAL A 594 -27.39 -3.12 8.88
CA VAL A 594 -28.04 -3.59 7.66
C VAL A 594 -27.31 -2.98 6.48
N ALA A 595 -26.77 -3.82 5.61
CA ALA A 595 -26.13 -3.41 4.36
C ALA A 595 -26.58 -4.30 3.21
N PHE A 596 -26.78 -3.70 2.04
CA PHE A 596 -27.07 -4.37 0.78
C PHE A 596 -25.92 -4.10 -0.17
N SER A 597 -25.40 -5.11 -0.85
CA SER A 597 -24.47 -4.93 -1.95
C SER A 597 -25.00 -5.60 -3.22
N PHE A 598 -24.89 -4.91 -4.34
CA PHE A 598 -25.32 -5.38 -5.65
C PHE A 598 -24.16 -5.21 -6.63
N GLY A 599 -23.93 -6.19 -7.51
CA GLY A 599 -23.06 -5.99 -8.67
C GLY A 599 -21.60 -6.47 -8.57
N HIS A 600 -21.30 -7.56 -7.85
CA HIS A 600 -19.98 -8.20 -7.89
C HIS A 600 -19.93 -9.36 -8.92
N GLY A 601 -18.76 -9.62 -9.50
CA GLY A 601 -18.55 -10.74 -10.44
C GLY A 601 -19.35 -10.58 -11.76
N ASP A 602 -19.84 -11.70 -12.31
CA ASP A 602 -20.69 -11.71 -13.51
C ASP A 602 -22.07 -11.04 -13.29
N GLY A 603 -22.44 -10.75 -12.04
CA GLY A 603 -23.68 -10.07 -11.67
C GLY A 603 -23.55 -8.54 -11.61
N ALA A 604 -22.38 -7.98 -11.94
CA ALA A 604 -22.12 -6.54 -11.99
C ALA A 604 -23.00 -5.83 -13.03
N VAL A 605 -23.56 -4.67 -12.65
CA VAL A 605 -24.29 -3.81 -13.59
C VAL A 605 -23.29 -3.28 -14.62
N PHE A 606 -23.52 -3.58 -15.90
CA PHE A 606 -22.75 -2.98 -16.99
C PHE A 606 -23.15 -1.51 -17.14
N LEU A 607 -22.29 -0.58 -16.68
CA LEU A 607 -22.43 0.85 -16.99
C LEU A 607 -21.65 1.18 -18.27
N GLY A 608 -22.03 0.52 -19.37
CA GLY A 608 -21.54 0.82 -20.71
C GLY A 608 -22.72 0.97 -21.65
N GLY A 609 -23.05 2.21 -22.03
CA GLY A 609 -24.11 2.49 -23.00
C GLY A 609 -23.78 1.83 -24.33
N GLN A 610 -24.66 0.96 -24.82
CA GLN A 610 -24.67 0.59 -26.23
C GLN A 610 -25.11 1.82 -27.03
N GLN A 611 -24.19 2.44 -27.78
CA GLN A 611 -24.61 3.09 -29.00
C GLN A 611 -24.76 1.97 -30.03
N GLU A 612 -25.98 1.45 -30.19
CA GLU A 612 -26.33 0.69 -31.38
C GLU A 612 -26.18 1.65 -32.58
N SER A 613 -25.10 1.50 -33.34
CA SER A 613 -25.10 1.97 -34.72
C SER A 613 -25.83 0.90 -35.52
N GLN A 614 -27.00 1.27 -36.05
CA GLN A 614 -27.60 0.62 -37.20
C GLN A 614 -26.78 0.88 -38.45
#